data_AF-A0A0K0D4Z3-F1
#
_entry.id   AF-A0A0K0D4Z3-F1
#
_cell.length_a   1.000
_cell.length_b   1.000
_cell.length_c   1.000
_cell.angle_alpha   90.00
_cell.angle_beta   90.00
_cell.angle_gamma   90.00
#
_symmetry.space_group_name_H-M   'P 1'
#
loop_
_entity.id
_entity.type
_entity.pdbx_description
1 polymer ?
#
loop_
_entity_poly.entity_id
_entity_poly.type
_entity_poly.pdbx_seq_one_letter_code
_entity_poly.pdbx_strand_id
1 'polypeptide(L)'
;RVSTLHSESEFDSKDNLGDDYLHECDKFLSWNEHEQLDIMERILSRMTHNQLFVMQRFIQPMLQRDFIALLPQHLAEMILSNLDARTLAACEAVSTVWRSVLAIGQLWRKLIERNVRKDNMWRGLSEKNKRKYILVSRDSAACAICDYYHVPYEKLRGSSEMCMLQHRFYRELFPKVVVDIAKIEANWRNGFYKLSSINCRSENSKGVYCLQYDDEKIVSGLRDNVIKVWNRSDLSCERVLSGHTGSVLCLQYDERVIISGLFSSYVLDFFHCWERARVAGAHCNTHMKSICTPIAHQTIHFSWIGKLVPDLSESTAALTRCIDRPPRVIVKARYAFIHLQRCLMKSNA
;
A
#
# COMPACT_ATOMS: atom_id res chain seq x y z
N ARG A 1 25.21 28.78 -16.33
CA ARG A 1 26.33 29.73 -16.57
C ARG A 1 27.49 29.25 -15.72
N VAL A 2 28.36 28.45 -16.32
CA VAL A 2 29.59 27.95 -15.70
C VAL A 2 30.62 29.05 -15.91
N SER A 3 30.99 29.74 -14.84
CA SER A 3 32.15 30.63 -14.83
C SER A 3 33.39 29.76 -14.69
N THR A 4 34.06 29.54 -15.82
CA THR A 4 35.45 29.13 -15.93
C THR A 4 36.33 30.09 -15.13
N LEU A 5 36.77 29.66 -13.95
CA LEU A 5 37.95 30.22 -13.29
C LEU A 5 39.14 29.36 -13.73
N HIS A 6 39.74 29.73 -14.86
CA HIS A 6 41.14 29.44 -15.13
C HIS A 6 41.96 30.27 -14.13
N SER A 7 42.44 29.62 -13.08
CA SER A 7 43.69 30.02 -12.43
C SER A 7 44.75 29.04 -12.92
N GLU A 8 45.23 29.26 -14.14
CA GLU A 8 46.51 28.72 -14.58
C GLU A 8 47.57 29.39 -13.70
N SER A 9 47.99 28.69 -12.65
CA SER A 9 49.31 28.95 -12.08
C SER A 9 50.30 28.36 -13.08
N GLU A 10 50.90 29.23 -13.90
CA GLU A 10 52.08 28.91 -14.71
C GLU A 10 53.13 28.29 -13.79
N PHE A 11 53.22 26.96 -13.82
CA PHE A 11 54.36 26.23 -13.28
C PHE A 11 55.39 26.21 -14.40
N ASP A 12 56.41 27.06 -14.27
CA ASP A 12 57.48 27.24 -15.23
C ASP A 12 58.13 25.87 -15.55
N SER A 13 57.97 25.42 -16.79
CA SER A 13 58.34 24.08 -17.28
C SER A 13 59.83 23.96 -17.59
N LYS A 14 60.68 24.64 -16.80
CA LYS A 14 62.14 24.70 -17.00
C LYS A 14 63.00 24.18 -15.86
N ASP A 15 62.41 23.59 -14.82
CA ASP A 15 63.15 22.71 -13.94
C ASP A 15 62.86 21.26 -14.36
N ASN A 16 63.86 20.59 -14.92
CA ASN A 16 63.84 19.14 -15.15
C ASN A 16 63.78 18.43 -13.77
N LEU A 17 62.59 18.33 -13.16
CA LEU A 17 62.32 17.45 -12.01
C LEU A 17 62.21 15.95 -12.42
N GLY A 18 62.79 15.59 -13.56
CA GLY A 18 62.41 14.40 -14.35
C GLY A 18 62.88 13.06 -13.80
N ASP A 19 64.14 12.92 -13.34
CA ASP A 19 64.72 11.59 -13.11
C ASP A 19 64.92 11.23 -11.62
N ASP A 20 65.33 12.18 -10.76
CA ASP A 20 65.57 11.89 -9.34
C ASP A 20 64.27 11.56 -8.57
N TYR A 21 63.18 12.25 -8.90
CA TYR A 21 61.87 12.01 -8.27
C TYR A 21 61.23 10.68 -8.70
N LEU A 22 61.45 10.25 -9.96
CA LEU A 22 60.97 8.95 -10.43
C LEU A 22 61.68 7.81 -9.69
N HIS A 23 63.00 7.93 -9.46
CA HIS A 23 63.77 6.95 -8.70
C HIS A 23 63.33 6.86 -7.22
N GLU A 24 62.98 7.98 -6.58
CA GLU A 24 62.40 7.95 -5.23
C GLU A 24 61.01 7.32 -5.19
N CYS A 25 60.18 7.54 -6.21
CA CYS A 25 58.87 6.88 -6.33
C CYS A 25 59.02 5.35 -6.49
N ASP A 26 59.96 4.90 -7.32
CA ASP A 26 60.24 3.48 -7.51
C ASP A 26 60.77 2.83 -6.21
N LYS A 27 61.60 3.56 -5.46
CA LYS A 27 62.05 3.13 -4.13
C LYS A 27 60.91 3.05 -3.13
N PHE A 28 59.99 4.01 -3.13
CA PHE A 28 58.79 3.96 -2.28
C PHE A 28 57.90 2.75 -2.58
N LEU A 29 57.73 2.39 -3.86
CA LEU A 29 56.97 1.21 -4.28
C LEU A 29 57.63 -0.12 -3.87
N SER A 30 58.95 -0.13 -3.62
CA SER A 30 59.67 -1.32 -3.16
C SER A 30 59.52 -1.63 -1.67
N TRP A 31 58.99 -0.70 -0.88
CA TRP A 31 58.79 -0.83 0.57
C TRP A 31 57.51 -1.60 0.92
N ASN A 32 57.45 -2.13 2.15
CA ASN A 32 56.23 -2.79 2.63
C ASN A 32 55.15 -1.76 3.04
N GLU A 33 53.88 -2.21 3.18
CA GLU A 33 52.76 -1.31 3.49
C GLU A 33 52.98 -0.50 4.78
N HIS A 34 53.63 -1.06 5.81
CA HIS A 34 53.90 -0.36 7.06
C HIS A 34 54.95 0.75 6.89
N GLU A 35 56.02 0.49 6.13
CA GLU A 35 57.06 1.48 5.80
C GLU A 35 56.50 2.60 4.93
N GLN A 36 55.65 2.27 3.96
CA GLN A 36 54.95 3.25 3.12
C GLN A 36 54.02 4.15 3.94
N LEU A 37 53.34 3.60 4.94
CA LEU A 37 52.47 4.38 5.83
C LEU A 37 53.27 5.25 6.81
N ASP A 38 54.35 4.73 7.42
CA ASP A 38 55.19 5.49 8.38
C ASP A 38 55.87 6.68 7.69
N ILE A 39 56.39 6.52 6.47
CA ILE A 39 56.98 7.64 5.75
C ILE A 39 55.92 8.68 5.37
N MET A 40 54.73 8.26 4.95
CA MET A 40 53.64 9.16 4.60
C MET A 40 53.13 9.94 5.81
N GLU A 41 53.02 9.30 6.98
CA GLU A 41 52.67 9.96 8.24
C GLU A 41 53.72 11.01 8.64
N ARG A 42 55.01 10.67 8.53
CA ARG A 42 56.11 11.60 8.81
C ARG A 42 56.14 12.77 7.84
N ILE A 43 55.86 12.54 6.55
CA ILE A 43 55.78 13.59 5.54
C ILE A 43 54.60 14.52 5.83
N LEU A 44 53.40 13.97 6.05
CA LEU A 44 52.20 14.73 6.35
C LEU A 44 52.34 15.54 7.65
N SER A 45 53.00 15.00 8.68
CA SER A 45 53.24 15.69 9.95
C SER A 45 54.14 16.93 9.84
N ARG A 46 54.92 17.04 8.77
CA ARG A 46 55.84 18.17 8.52
C ARG A 46 55.28 19.19 7.51
N MET A 47 54.14 18.91 6.89
CA MET A 47 53.50 19.81 5.95
C MET A 47 52.81 21.00 6.64
N THR A 48 52.73 22.12 5.95
CA THR A 48 51.95 23.29 6.38
C THR A 48 50.44 23.07 6.18
N HIS A 49 49.60 23.82 6.90
CA HIS A 49 48.14 23.72 6.79
C HIS A 49 47.62 23.88 5.35
N ASN A 50 48.24 24.77 4.56
CA ASN A 50 47.87 24.97 3.15
C ASN A 50 48.23 23.74 2.28
N GLN A 51 49.39 23.14 2.51
CA GLN A 51 49.81 21.92 1.80
C GLN A 51 48.91 20.73 2.16
N LEU A 52 48.55 20.58 3.44
CA LEU A 52 47.60 19.56 3.90
C LEU A 52 46.21 19.74 3.28
N PHE A 53 45.72 20.98 3.14
CA PHE A 53 44.46 21.26 2.47
C PHE A 53 44.50 20.86 0.98
N VAL A 54 45.59 21.14 0.29
CA VAL A 54 45.80 20.71 -1.10
C VAL A 54 45.82 19.18 -1.17
N MET A 55 46.56 18.50 -0.29
CA MET A 55 46.61 17.03 -0.21
C MET A 55 45.24 16.42 0.10
N GLN A 56 44.46 17.00 1.01
CA GLN A 56 43.10 16.55 1.30
C GLN A 56 42.24 16.58 0.04
N ARG A 57 42.32 17.64 -0.76
CA ARG A 57 41.57 17.76 -2.02
C ARG A 57 41.98 16.72 -3.07
N PHE A 58 43.22 16.23 -3.02
CA PHE A 58 43.71 15.14 -3.87
C PHE A 58 43.35 13.74 -3.35
N ILE A 59 43.53 13.49 -2.04
CA ILE A 59 43.31 12.19 -1.40
C ILE A 59 41.80 11.88 -1.29
N GLN A 60 40.98 12.87 -0.94
CA GLN A 60 39.57 12.66 -0.63
C GLN A 60 38.78 12.04 -1.79
N PRO A 61 38.95 12.46 -3.07
CA PRO A 61 38.36 11.77 -4.22
C PRO A 61 38.89 10.34 -4.41
N MET A 62 40.17 10.07 -4.12
CA MET A 62 40.78 8.73 -4.25
C MET A 62 40.25 7.75 -3.20
N LEU A 63 39.77 8.25 -2.06
CA LEU A 63 39.14 7.45 -1.00
C LEU A 63 37.65 7.18 -1.26
N GLN A 64 36.99 7.98 -2.10
CA GLN A 64 35.58 7.81 -2.41
C GLN A 64 35.38 6.71 -3.45
N ARG A 65 34.37 5.88 -3.24
CA ARG A 65 33.98 4.84 -4.21
C ARG A 65 32.53 5.03 -4.61
N ASP A 66 32.27 4.99 -5.92
CA ASP A 66 30.92 4.90 -6.44
C ASP A 66 30.44 3.45 -6.35
N PHE A 67 29.85 3.09 -5.21
CA PHE A 67 29.34 1.74 -5.00
C PHE A 67 28.28 1.35 -6.02
N ILE A 68 27.48 2.26 -6.56
CA ILE A 68 26.42 1.91 -7.52
C ILE A 68 27.01 1.57 -8.89
N ALA A 69 28.07 2.27 -9.30
CA ALA A 69 28.80 1.95 -10.53
C ALA A 69 29.66 0.67 -10.38
N LEU A 70 30.17 0.40 -9.17
CA LEU A 70 31.08 -0.73 -8.90
C LEU A 70 30.35 -2.03 -8.52
N LEU A 71 29.13 -1.95 -7.97
CA LEU A 71 28.39 -3.12 -7.55
C LEU A 71 27.70 -3.83 -8.73
N PRO A 72 27.54 -5.16 -8.67
CA PRO A 72 26.63 -5.88 -9.54
C PRO A 72 25.22 -5.28 -9.49
N GLN A 73 24.58 -5.22 -10.66
CA GLN A 73 23.29 -4.54 -10.86
C GLN A 73 22.23 -4.94 -9.82
N HIS A 74 22.09 -6.24 -9.51
CA HIS A 74 21.10 -6.71 -8.55
C HIS A 74 21.32 -6.17 -7.13
N LEU A 75 22.57 -6.03 -6.69
CA LEU A 75 22.89 -5.49 -5.36
C LEU A 75 22.63 -3.98 -5.30
N ALA A 76 23.00 -3.26 -6.35
CA ALA A 76 22.68 -1.84 -6.48
C ALA A 76 21.15 -1.62 -6.43
N GLU A 77 20.37 -2.43 -7.16
CA GLU A 77 18.91 -2.38 -7.11
C GLU A 77 18.34 -2.66 -5.72
N MET A 78 18.87 -3.65 -4.99
CA MET A 78 18.43 -3.97 -3.64
C MET A 78 18.62 -2.78 -2.69
N ILE A 79 19.79 -2.14 -2.74
CA ILE A 79 20.08 -0.95 -1.92
C ILE A 79 19.11 0.18 -2.25
N LEU A 80 19.01 0.53 -3.54
CA LEU A 80 18.21 1.66 -4.01
C LEU A 80 16.70 1.43 -3.84
N SER A 81 16.23 0.18 -3.80
CA SER A 81 14.82 -0.15 -3.58
C SER A 81 14.29 0.22 -2.19
N ASN A 82 15.18 0.42 -1.22
CA ASN A 82 14.81 0.80 0.14
C ASN A 82 14.54 2.30 0.30
N LEU A 83 15.03 3.11 -0.64
CA LEU A 83 14.98 4.57 -0.59
C LEU A 83 13.56 5.13 -0.70
N ASP A 84 13.39 6.38 -0.28
CA ASP A 84 12.15 7.15 -0.43
C ASP A 84 12.13 7.92 -1.75
N ALA A 85 10.99 8.50 -2.10
CA ALA A 85 10.81 9.18 -3.39
C ALA A 85 11.77 10.36 -3.59
N ARG A 86 12.07 11.11 -2.52
CA ARG A 86 12.92 12.30 -2.61
C ARG A 86 14.38 11.91 -2.83
N THR A 87 14.88 10.94 -2.06
CA THR A 87 16.25 10.45 -2.26
C THR A 87 16.41 9.73 -3.59
N LEU A 88 15.41 8.96 -4.03
CA LEU A 88 15.45 8.31 -5.35
C LEU A 88 15.52 9.34 -6.49
N ALA A 89 14.79 10.45 -6.39
CA ALA A 89 14.89 11.55 -7.35
C ALA A 89 16.26 12.25 -7.31
N ALA A 90 16.89 12.36 -6.12
CA ALA A 90 18.25 12.87 -6.01
C ALA A 90 19.26 11.91 -6.68
N CYS A 91 19.10 10.60 -6.49
CA CYS A 91 19.92 9.57 -7.14
C CYS A 91 19.89 9.66 -8.68
N GLU A 92 18.74 10.02 -9.28
CA GLU A 92 18.64 10.24 -10.74
C GLU A 92 19.49 11.41 -11.27
N ALA A 93 19.80 12.37 -10.39
CA ALA A 93 20.55 13.57 -10.72
C ALA A 93 22.06 13.40 -10.53
N VAL A 94 22.51 12.30 -9.91
CA VAL A 94 23.94 12.03 -9.64
C VAL A 94 24.71 11.77 -10.93
N SER A 95 24.23 10.83 -11.76
CA SER A 95 24.92 10.40 -12.98
C SER A 95 23.97 9.68 -13.95
N THR A 96 24.36 9.59 -15.23
CA THR A 96 23.68 8.78 -16.24
C THR A 96 23.69 7.29 -15.90
N VAL A 97 24.75 6.80 -15.24
CA VAL A 97 24.87 5.41 -14.76
C VAL A 97 23.87 5.14 -13.62
N TRP A 98 23.77 6.05 -12.66
CA TRP A 98 22.78 5.92 -11.58
C TRP A 98 21.36 5.91 -12.14
N ARG A 99 21.07 6.79 -13.10
CA ARG A 99 19.77 6.83 -13.77
C ARG A 99 19.47 5.55 -14.54
N SER A 100 20.45 4.99 -15.26
CA SER A 100 20.25 3.72 -15.98
C SER A 100 19.99 2.56 -15.03
N VAL A 101 20.71 2.46 -13.91
CA VAL A 101 20.46 1.45 -12.87
C VAL A 101 19.05 1.58 -12.27
N LEU A 102 18.62 2.80 -11.95
CA LEU A 102 17.25 3.05 -11.45
C LEU A 102 16.18 2.64 -12.47
N ALA A 103 16.46 2.88 -13.77
CA ALA A 103 15.55 2.56 -14.85
C ALA A 103 15.47 1.06 -15.14
N ILE A 104 16.62 0.37 -15.28
CA ILE A 104 16.65 -1.07 -15.51
C ILE A 104 16.02 -1.80 -14.31
N GLY A 105 16.31 -1.35 -13.09
CA GLY A 105 15.71 -1.90 -11.88
C GLY A 105 14.24 -1.56 -11.64
N GLN A 106 13.62 -0.73 -12.50
CA GLN A 106 12.22 -0.28 -12.40
C GLN A 106 11.86 0.24 -11.00
N LEU A 107 12.74 1.04 -10.38
CA LEU A 107 12.63 1.36 -8.96
C LEU A 107 11.43 2.25 -8.61
N TRP A 108 11.04 3.19 -9.49
CA TRP A 108 9.80 3.96 -9.30
C TRP A 108 8.56 3.08 -9.28
N ARG A 109 8.51 2.07 -10.15
CA ARG A 109 7.43 1.09 -10.13
C ARG A 109 7.43 0.31 -8.83
N LYS A 110 8.58 -0.23 -8.41
CA LYS A 110 8.71 -0.96 -7.13
C LYS A 110 8.30 -0.09 -5.94
N LEU A 111 8.65 1.19 -5.95
CA LEU A 111 8.24 2.17 -4.92
C LEU A 111 6.73 2.37 -4.88
N ILE A 112 6.08 2.58 -6.04
CA ILE A 112 4.62 2.72 -6.13
C ILE A 112 3.93 1.44 -5.66
N GLU A 113 4.38 0.26 -6.11
CA GLU A 113 3.83 -1.03 -5.67
C GLU A 113 4.00 -1.23 -4.16
N ARG A 114 5.16 -0.84 -3.59
CA ARG A 114 5.40 -0.86 -2.14
C ARG A 114 4.39 0.03 -1.40
N ASN A 115 4.12 1.23 -1.92
CA ASN A 115 3.14 2.13 -1.33
C ASN A 115 1.73 1.58 -1.43
N VAL A 116 1.34 0.99 -2.56
CA VAL A 116 0.02 0.34 -2.73
C VAL A 116 -0.17 -0.86 -1.79
N ARG A 117 0.89 -1.63 -1.51
CA ARG A 117 0.82 -2.73 -0.54
C ARG A 117 0.65 -2.23 0.90
N LYS A 118 1.35 -1.15 1.27
CA LYS A 118 1.39 -0.64 2.65
C LYS A 118 0.25 0.32 3.01
N ASP A 119 -0.21 1.15 2.07
CA ASP A 119 -1.14 2.24 2.31
C ASP A 119 -2.48 2.02 1.58
N ASN A 120 -3.57 2.00 2.36
CA ASN A 120 -4.92 1.80 1.86
C ASN A 120 -5.38 2.93 0.91
N MET A 121 -4.89 4.17 1.09
CA MET A 121 -5.22 5.28 0.19
C MET A 121 -4.62 5.05 -1.20
N TRP A 122 -3.38 4.58 -1.25
CA TRP A 122 -2.72 4.23 -2.52
C TRP A 122 -3.42 3.06 -3.21
N ARG A 123 -3.83 2.05 -2.43
CA ARG A 123 -4.59 0.90 -2.93
C ARG A 123 -5.92 1.32 -3.53
N GLY A 124 -6.77 2.01 -2.76
CA GLY A 124 -8.08 2.44 -3.24
C GLY A 124 -8.02 3.38 -4.44
N LEU A 125 -7.00 4.25 -4.53
CA LEU A 125 -6.81 5.11 -5.69
C LEU A 125 -6.38 4.31 -6.94
N SER A 126 -5.55 3.28 -6.77
CA SER A 126 -5.10 2.41 -7.87
C SER A 126 -6.26 1.62 -8.48
N GLU A 127 -7.19 1.14 -7.64
CA GLU A 127 -8.38 0.38 -8.04
C GLU A 127 -9.44 1.30 -8.69
N LYS A 128 -9.75 2.43 -8.03
CA LYS A 128 -10.82 3.34 -8.46
C LYS A 128 -10.53 4.06 -9.78
N ASN A 129 -9.28 4.48 -9.99
CA ASN A 129 -8.92 5.20 -11.22
C ASN A 129 -8.67 4.26 -12.42
N LYS A 130 -8.94 2.95 -12.29
CA LYS A 130 -8.60 1.94 -13.31
C LYS A 130 -7.19 2.14 -13.86
N ARG A 131 -6.24 2.55 -13.00
CA ARG A 131 -4.83 2.71 -13.39
C ARG A 131 -4.24 1.31 -13.48
N LYS A 132 -4.58 0.62 -14.57
CA LYS A 132 -4.19 -0.76 -14.93
C LYS A 132 -2.66 -0.98 -14.96
N TYR A 133 -1.86 0.06 -14.72
CA TYR A 133 -0.40 0.03 -14.84
C TYR A 133 0.32 -0.37 -13.55
N ILE A 134 -0.37 -0.35 -12.40
CA ILE A 134 0.25 -0.51 -11.07
C ILE A 134 0.12 -1.94 -10.50
N LEU A 135 -0.96 -2.65 -10.86
CA LEU A 135 -1.28 -3.99 -10.34
C LEU A 135 -1.35 -5.08 -11.42
N VAL A 136 -0.86 -4.79 -12.62
CA VAL A 136 -0.87 -5.75 -13.73
C VAL A 136 0.55 -6.29 -13.97
N SER A 137 0.64 -7.44 -14.63
CA SER A 137 1.89 -8.09 -15.04
C SER A 137 2.86 -7.09 -15.68
N ARG A 138 4.16 -7.40 -15.59
CA ARG A 138 5.21 -6.54 -16.15
C ARG A 138 4.99 -6.28 -17.63
N ASP A 139 4.61 -7.31 -18.38
CA ASP A 139 4.42 -7.23 -19.82
C ASP A 139 3.18 -6.42 -20.20
N SER A 140 2.04 -6.59 -19.53
CA SER A 140 0.86 -5.80 -19.90
C SER A 140 1.00 -4.34 -19.49
N ALA A 141 1.71 -4.04 -18.40
CA ALA A 141 2.06 -2.67 -18.05
C ALA A 141 2.96 -2.04 -19.12
N ALA A 142 3.94 -2.79 -19.63
CA ALA A 142 4.83 -2.33 -20.70
C ALA A 142 4.07 -2.08 -22.01
N CYS A 143 3.18 -2.98 -22.43
CA CYS A 143 2.32 -2.77 -23.60
C CYS A 143 1.46 -1.50 -23.45
N ALA A 144 0.80 -1.32 -22.30
CA ALA A 144 -0.07 -0.19 -22.09
C ALA A 144 0.68 1.16 -21.99
N ILE A 145 1.95 1.15 -21.56
CA ILE A 145 2.83 2.32 -21.60
C ILE A 145 3.25 2.62 -23.04
N CYS A 146 3.58 1.58 -23.82
CA CYS A 146 3.84 1.72 -25.25
C CYS A 146 2.66 2.33 -26.01
N ASP A 147 1.44 1.88 -25.72
CA ASP A 147 0.22 2.46 -26.29
C ASP A 147 0.04 3.94 -25.91
N TYR A 148 0.34 4.29 -24.65
CA TYR A 148 0.26 5.67 -24.15
C TYR A 148 1.23 6.62 -24.89
N TYR A 149 2.42 6.13 -25.26
CA TYR A 149 3.40 6.90 -26.02
C TYR A 149 3.32 6.69 -27.54
N HIS A 150 2.36 5.90 -28.03
CA HIS A 150 2.22 5.53 -29.44
C HIS A 150 3.49 4.87 -30.04
N VAL A 151 4.14 4.00 -29.28
CA VAL A 151 5.36 3.28 -29.70
C VAL A 151 5.09 1.78 -29.79
N PRO A 152 5.50 1.08 -30.87
CA PRO A 152 5.26 -0.36 -30.99
C PRO A 152 6.05 -1.16 -29.96
N TYR A 153 5.33 -1.88 -29.09
CA TYR A 153 5.91 -2.72 -28.02
C TYR A 153 6.90 -3.77 -28.55
N GLU A 154 6.59 -4.41 -29.68
CA GLU A 154 7.40 -5.49 -30.25
C GLU A 154 8.83 -5.07 -30.58
N LYS A 155 9.03 -3.80 -30.96
CA LYS A 155 10.37 -3.27 -31.29
C LYS A 155 11.22 -2.98 -30.05
N LEU A 156 10.57 -2.73 -28.92
CA LEU A 156 11.23 -2.33 -27.67
C LEU A 156 11.30 -3.45 -26.64
N ARG A 157 10.70 -4.61 -26.92
CA ARG A 157 10.66 -5.72 -25.96
C ARG A 157 12.07 -6.16 -25.56
N GLY A 158 12.36 -6.13 -24.26
CA GLY A 158 13.66 -6.51 -23.72
C GLY A 158 14.80 -5.50 -23.96
N SER A 159 14.52 -4.34 -24.55
CA SER A 159 15.53 -3.30 -24.77
C SER A 159 15.75 -2.43 -23.52
N SER A 160 16.94 -1.82 -23.43
CA SER A 160 17.22 -0.81 -22.40
C SER A 160 16.32 0.43 -22.56
N GLU A 161 15.94 0.77 -23.80
CA GLU A 161 15.02 1.86 -24.09
C GLU A 161 13.63 1.64 -23.49
N MET A 162 13.12 0.41 -23.50
CA MET A 162 11.87 0.06 -22.82
C MET A 162 11.96 0.34 -21.31
N CYS A 163 13.08 -0.04 -20.69
CA CYS A 163 13.28 0.19 -19.26
C CYS A 163 13.26 1.70 -18.95
N MET A 164 13.92 2.51 -19.78
CA MET A 164 13.95 3.96 -19.67
C MET A 164 12.56 4.60 -19.88
N LEU A 165 11.77 4.09 -20.83
CA LEU A 165 10.41 4.57 -21.09
C LEU A 165 9.48 4.30 -19.90
N GLN A 166 9.50 3.07 -19.37
CA GLN A 166 8.72 2.72 -18.19
C GLN A 166 9.15 3.54 -16.97
N HIS A 167 10.46 3.70 -16.77
CA HIS A 167 11.01 4.52 -15.70
C HIS A 167 10.47 5.96 -15.77
N ARG A 168 10.50 6.59 -16.95
CA ARG A 168 9.95 7.93 -17.16
C ARG A 168 8.46 7.99 -16.81
N PHE A 169 7.68 7.02 -17.29
CA PHE A 169 6.25 6.95 -17.01
C PHE A 169 5.95 6.91 -15.51
N TYR A 170 6.57 5.98 -14.78
CA TYR A 170 6.32 5.81 -13.33
C TYR A 170 6.85 6.99 -12.51
N ARG A 171 7.98 7.59 -12.91
CA ARG A 171 8.51 8.83 -12.33
C ARG A 171 7.52 9.99 -12.47
N GLU A 172 6.89 10.15 -13.64
CA GLU A 172 5.88 11.19 -13.88
C GLU A 172 4.55 10.89 -13.19
N LEU A 173 4.21 9.61 -13.03
CA LEU A 173 2.99 9.16 -12.36
C LEU A 173 3.04 9.40 -10.85
N PHE A 174 4.18 9.17 -10.21
CA PHE A 174 4.34 9.29 -8.76
C PHE A 174 3.85 10.65 -8.20
N PRO A 175 4.33 11.81 -8.67
CA PRO A 175 3.87 13.10 -8.16
C PRO A 175 2.38 13.34 -8.45
N LYS A 176 1.85 12.87 -9.58
CA LYS A 176 0.41 12.98 -9.88
C LYS A 176 -0.43 12.23 -8.84
N VAL A 177 -0.01 11.02 -8.44
CA VAL A 177 -0.67 10.25 -7.37
C VAL A 177 -0.63 11.01 -6.05
N VAL A 178 0.52 11.56 -5.67
CA VAL A 178 0.66 12.32 -4.41
C VAL A 178 -0.25 13.56 -4.41
N VAL A 179 -0.34 14.28 -5.53
CA VAL A 179 -1.26 15.41 -5.68
C VAL A 179 -2.72 14.97 -5.59
N ASP A 180 -3.10 13.84 -6.19
CA ASP A 180 -4.45 13.31 -6.10
C ASP A 180 -4.83 12.94 -4.64
N ILE A 181 -3.90 12.36 -3.88
CA ILE A 181 -4.10 12.08 -2.45
C ILE A 181 -4.29 13.38 -1.66
N ALA A 182 -3.41 14.37 -1.87
CA ALA A 182 -3.52 15.67 -1.21
C ALA A 182 -4.84 16.39 -1.53
N LYS A 183 -5.33 16.28 -2.78
CA LYS A 183 -6.65 16.80 -3.18
C LYS A 183 -7.78 16.10 -2.45
N ILE A 184 -7.74 14.78 -2.30
CA ILE A 184 -8.74 14.02 -1.55
C ILE A 184 -8.74 14.48 -0.09
N GLU A 185 -7.57 14.59 0.55
CA GLU A 185 -7.47 15.11 1.92
C GLU A 185 -8.03 16.53 2.06
N ALA A 186 -7.72 17.41 1.11
CA ALA A 186 -8.26 18.77 1.09
C ALA A 186 -9.78 18.78 0.94
N ASN A 187 -10.34 17.91 0.10
CA ASN A 187 -11.79 17.75 -0.04
C ASN A 187 -12.44 17.31 1.28
N TRP A 188 -11.82 16.38 2.02
CA TRP A 188 -12.29 15.98 3.35
C TRP A 188 -12.22 17.12 4.37
N ARG A 189 -11.12 17.87 4.41
CA ARG A 189 -10.95 19.02 5.34
C ARG A 189 -11.95 20.14 5.08
N ASN A 190 -12.26 20.39 3.81
CA ASN A 190 -13.13 21.50 3.41
C ASN A 190 -14.60 21.08 3.23
N GLY A 191 -14.93 19.80 3.38
CA GLY A 191 -16.28 19.29 3.17
C GLY A 191 -16.73 19.33 1.70
N PHE A 192 -15.81 19.23 0.74
CA PHE A 192 -16.16 19.08 -0.68
C PHE A 192 -16.53 17.62 -0.98
N TYR A 193 -17.83 17.33 -1.08
CA TYR A 193 -18.34 16.00 -1.38
C TYR A 193 -19.47 16.04 -2.42
N LYS A 194 -19.67 14.91 -3.11
CA LYS A 194 -20.82 14.68 -3.99
C LYS A 194 -21.85 13.86 -3.21
N LEU A 195 -23.01 14.45 -2.94
CA LEU A 195 -24.10 13.75 -2.24
C LEU A 195 -24.95 12.95 -3.24
N SER A 196 -25.16 11.67 -2.95
CA SER A 196 -26.11 10.80 -3.63
C SER A 196 -27.12 10.27 -2.61
N SER A 197 -28.41 10.35 -2.93
CA SER A 197 -29.49 9.91 -2.04
C SER A 197 -30.17 8.66 -2.59
N ILE A 198 -30.34 7.66 -1.73
CA ILE A 198 -31.09 6.43 -2.03
C ILE A 198 -32.40 6.49 -1.24
N ASN A 199 -33.53 6.50 -1.95
CA ASN A 199 -34.82 6.37 -1.28
C ASN A 199 -35.12 4.88 -1.03
N CYS A 200 -35.13 4.50 0.25
CA CYS A 200 -35.37 3.12 0.65
C CYS A 200 -36.79 2.62 0.35
N ARG A 201 -37.74 3.50 0.01
CA ARG A 201 -39.15 3.16 -0.28
C ARG A 201 -39.73 2.16 0.74
N SER A 202 -39.74 2.56 2.00
CA SER A 202 -40.36 1.81 3.09
C SER A 202 -41.87 1.98 3.04
N GLU A 203 -42.61 0.88 3.15
CA GLU A 203 -44.07 0.85 3.01
C GLU A 203 -44.76 1.30 4.30
N ASN A 204 -44.29 0.81 5.46
CA ASN A 204 -45.00 0.97 6.73
C ASN A 204 -44.21 1.76 7.79
N SER A 205 -42.88 1.64 7.80
CA SER A 205 -42.03 2.23 8.83
C SER A 205 -40.71 2.75 8.27
N LYS A 206 -40.52 4.06 8.37
CA LYS A 206 -39.32 4.73 7.85
C LYS A 206 -38.17 4.65 8.85
N GLY A 207 -37.03 4.12 8.41
CA GLY A 207 -35.79 4.12 9.19
C GLY A 207 -34.78 3.09 8.70
N VAL A 208 -33.51 3.49 8.61
CA VAL A 208 -32.36 2.60 8.37
C VAL A 208 -31.56 2.58 9.67
N TYR A 209 -31.43 1.41 10.32
CA TYR A 209 -30.73 1.31 11.60
C TYR A 209 -29.25 0.95 11.45
N CYS A 210 -28.93 0.18 10.42
CA CYS A 210 -27.58 -0.30 10.15
C CYS A 210 -27.31 -0.39 8.66
N LEU A 211 -26.04 -0.21 8.29
CA LEU A 211 -25.55 -0.32 6.92
C LEU A 211 -24.11 -0.84 6.91
N GLN A 212 -23.76 -1.55 5.86
CA GLN A 212 -22.39 -1.89 5.49
C GLN A 212 -22.29 -1.87 3.96
N TYR A 213 -21.12 -1.54 3.41
CA TYR A 213 -20.91 -1.48 1.97
C TYR A 213 -19.54 -2.01 1.56
N ASP A 214 -19.42 -2.38 0.28
CA ASP A 214 -18.19 -2.66 -0.45
C ASP A 214 -18.22 -1.95 -1.81
N ASP A 215 -17.30 -2.28 -2.71
CA ASP A 215 -17.20 -1.64 -4.03
C ASP A 215 -18.38 -1.98 -4.96
N GLU A 216 -19.08 -3.10 -4.72
CA GLU A 216 -20.17 -3.60 -5.56
C GLU A 216 -21.55 -3.25 -4.98
N LYS A 217 -21.74 -3.38 -3.67
CA LYS A 217 -23.05 -3.35 -3.03
C LYS A 217 -23.08 -2.60 -1.70
N ILE A 218 -24.28 -2.15 -1.34
CA ILE A 218 -24.63 -1.57 -0.04
C ILE A 218 -25.71 -2.46 0.57
N VAL A 219 -25.49 -2.95 1.78
CA VAL A 219 -26.45 -3.75 2.54
C VAL A 219 -27.00 -2.89 3.68
N SER A 220 -28.33 -2.79 3.77
CA SER A 220 -29.01 -1.92 4.73
C SER A 220 -30.09 -2.67 5.51
N GLY A 221 -30.14 -2.48 6.82
CA GLY A 221 -31.14 -3.04 7.72
C GLY A 221 -32.21 -2.00 8.03
N LEU A 222 -33.46 -2.30 7.66
CA LEU A 222 -34.59 -1.39 7.78
C LEU A 222 -35.44 -1.66 9.01
N ARG A 223 -36.22 -0.64 9.38
CA ARG A 223 -37.27 -0.75 10.40
C ARG A 223 -38.42 -1.67 10.00
N ASP A 224 -38.66 -1.82 8.69
CA ASP A 224 -39.68 -2.71 8.10
C ASP A 224 -39.34 -4.22 8.20
N ASN A 225 -38.48 -4.61 9.13
CA ASN A 225 -38.04 -6.00 9.37
C ASN A 225 -37.34 -6.65 8.15
N VAL A 226 -36.79 -5.82 7.27
CA VAL A 226 -36.26 -6.24 5.98
C VAL A 226 -34.83 -5.73 5.82
N ILE A 227 -34.01 -6.53 5.15
CA ILE A 227 -32.67 -6.13 4.70
C ILE A 227 -32.74 -5.86 3.21
N LYS A 228 -32.30 -4.67 2.76
CA LYS A 228 -32.19 -4.34 1.33
C LYS A 228 -30.74 -4.31 0.89
N VAL A 229 -30.46 -4.95 -0.23
CA VAL A 229 -29.17 -4.94 -0.92
C VAL A 229 -29.30 -4.05 -2.15
N TRP A 230 -28.46 -3.04 -2.21
CA TRP A 230 -28.41 -2.04 -3.26
C TRP A 230 -27.15 -2.20 -4.08
N ASN A 231 -27.24 -2.01 -5.39
CA ASN A 231 -26.06 -1.91 -6.24
C ASN A 231 -25.39 -0.55 -6.01
N ARG A 232 -24.07 -0.53 -5.78
CA ARG A 232 -23.34 0.70 -5.46
C ARG A 232 -23.13 1.59 -6.69
N SER A 233 -23.18 1.04 -7.90
CA SER A 233 -22.90 1.77 -9.14
C SER A 233 -24.09 2.60 -9.61
N ASP A 234 -25.30 2.02 -9.62
CA ASP A 234 -26.52 2.67 -10.09
C ASP A 234 -27.52 3.01 -8.97
N LEU A 235 -27.24 2.58 -7.74
CA LEU A 235 -28.08 2.79 -6.55
C LEU A 235 -29.46 2.11 -6.64
N SER A 236 -29.60 1.11 -7.51
CA SER A 236 -30.82 0.30 -7.65
C SER A 236 -30.94 -0.74 -6.53
N CYS A 237 -32.18 -1.07 -6.15
CA CYS A 237 -32.45 -2.14 -5.18
C CYS A 237 -32.36 -3.49 -5.90
N GLU A 238 -31.31 -4.25 -5.67
CA GLU A 238 -31.16 -5.58 -6.30
C GLU A 238 -31.97 -6.63 -5.57
N ARG A 239 -31.97 -6.61 -4.23
CA ARG A 239 -32.58 -7.65 -3.41
C ARG A 239 -33.23 -7.10 -2.16
N VAL A 240 -34.30 -7.79 -1.75
CA VAL A 240 -35.06 -7.54 -0.54
C VAL A 240 -35.14 -8.86 0.21
N LEU A 241 -34.51 -8.93 1.39
CA LEU A 241 -34.46 -10.11 2.24
C LEU A 241 -35.45 -9.92 3.38
N SER A 242 -36.48 -10.75 3.40
CA SER A 242 -37.51 -10.82 4.44
C SER A 242 -37.33 -12.08 5.28
N GLY A 243 -37.77 -12.04 6.54
CA GLY A 243 -37.68 -13.18 7.45
C GLY A 243 -37.59 -12.78 8.92
N HIS A 244 -37.07 -11.59 9.21
CA HIS A 244 -37.11 -11.06 10.57
C HIS A 244 -38.54 -10.73 10.98
N THR A 245 -38.88 -11.05 12.22
CA THR A 245 -40.17 -10.72 12.83
C THR A 245 -40.20 -9.32 13.47
N GLY A 246 -39.03 -8.67 13.55
CA GLY A 246 -38.86 -7.34 14.11
C GLY A 246 -37.77 -6.54 13.40
N SER A 247 -37.58 -5.29 13.81
CA SER A 247 -36.67 -4.37 13.13
C SER A 247 -35.22 -4.86 13.19
N VAL A 248 -34.51 -4.70 12.07
CA VAL A 248 -33.10 -5.11 11.96
C VAL A 248 -32.22 -4.00 12.52
N LEU A 249 -31.62 -4.21 13.70
CA LEU A 249 -30.89 -3.17 14.43
C LEU A 249 -29.39 -3.13 14.13
N CYS A 250 -28.81 -4.29 13.82
CA CYS A 250 -27.41 -4.43 13.47
C CYS A 250 -27.25 -5.48 12.38
N LEU A 251 -26.28 -5.25 11.49
CA LEU A 251 -25.90 -6.18 10.45
C LEU A 251 -24.39 -6.15 10.28
N GLN A 252 -23.82 -7.29 9.89
CA GLN A 252 -22.49 -7.38 9.32
C GLN A 252 -22.47 -8.49 8.28
N TYR A 253 -21.73 -8.30 7.20
CA TYR A 253 -21.52 -9.31 6.17
C TYR A 253 -20.05 -9.49 5.81
N ASP A 254 -19.74 -10.68 5.31
CA ASP A 254 -18.48 -11.01 4.63
C ASP A 254 -18.77 -11.52 3.20
N GLU A 255 -17.79 -12.14 2.54
CA GLU A 255 -17.96 -12.63 1.16
C GLU A 255 -19.00 -13.75 1.01
N ARG A 256 -19.39 -14.42 2.11
CA ARG A 256 -20.22 -15.62 2.10
C ARG A 256 -21.56 -15.40 2.78
N VAL A 257 -21.57 -14.75 3.94
CA VAL A 257 -22.72 -14.70 4.85
C VAL A 257 -23.07 -13.27 5.26
N ILE A 258 -24.36 -13.04 5.52
CA ILE A 258 -24.88 -11.85 6.19
C ILE A 258 -25.41 -12.29 7.55
N ILE A 259 -24.97 -11.62 8.59
CA ILE A 259 -25.44 -11.81 9.97
C ILE A 259 -26.21 -10.57 10.38
N SER A 260 -27.45 -10.77 10.83
CA SER A 260 -28.35 -9.70 11.25
C SER A 260 -28.97 -9.98 12.62
N GLY A 261 -29.13 -8.92 13.40
CA GLY A 261 -29.74 -8.97 14.73
C GLY A 261 -31.09 -8.27 14.76
N LEU A 262 -32.10 -8.92 15.36
CA LEU A 262 -33.40 -8.31 15.65
C LEU A 262 -33.54 -7.91 17.11
N PHE A 263 -34.49 -7.01 17.39
CA PHE A 263 -34.95 -6.75 18.75
C PHE A 263 -36.14 -7.63 19.09
N SER A 264 -35.94 -8.65 19.92
CA SER A 264 -37.02 -9.20 20.73
C SER A 264 -36.92 -8.57 22.12
N SER A 265 -38.04 -8.46 22.83
CA SER A 265 -38.14 -7.81 24.15
C SER A 265 -37.19 -8.36 25.22
N TYR A 266 -36.46 -9.45 24.95
CA TYR A 266 -35.55 -10.10 25.91
C TYR A 266 -34.20 -10.58 25.33
N VAL A 267 -34.03 -10.77 24.00
CA VAL A 267 -32.81 -11.35 23.39
C VAL A 267 -32.51 -10.76 22.01
N LEU A 268 -31.22 -10.55 21.69
CA LEU A 268 -30.74 -10.34 20.32
C LEU A 268 -30.68 -11.70 19.61
N ASP A 269 -31.64 -11.98 18.73
CA ASP A 269 -31.61 -13.19 17.90
C ASP A 269 -30.75 -12.93 16.66
N PHE A 270 -29.78 -13.83 16.42
CA PHE A 270 -28.88 -13.78 15.27
C PHE A 270 -29.44 -14.65 14.14
N PHE A 271 -29.63 -14.06 12.97
CA PHE A 271 -30.00 -14.79 11.77
C PHE A 271 -28.76 -14.97 10.90
N HIS A 272 -28.42 -16.23 10.61
CA HIS A 272 -27.53 -16.58 9.52
C HIS A 272 -28.34 -16.51 8.23
N CYS A 273 -28.04 -15.53 7.37
CA CYS A 273 -28.64 -15.47 6.06
C CYS A 273 -27.54 -15.46 5.01
N TRP A 274 -27.59 -16.49 4.14
CA TRP A 274 -26.93 -16.59 2.84
C TRP A 274 -25.61 -17.37 2.77
N GLU A 275 -25.50 -18.20 1.72
CA GLU A 275 -24.27 -18.78 1.18
C GLU A 275 -24.27 -18.49 -0.33
N ARG A 276 -23.13 -18.06 -0.89
CA ARG A 276 -23.00 -17.63 -2.29
C ARG A 276 -23.05 -18.84 -3.24
N ALA A 277 -24.24 -19.16 -3.77
CA ALA A 277 -24.35 -20.11 -4.89
C ALA A 277 -23.72 -19.51 -6.17
N ARG A 278 -22.62 -20.10 -6.66
CA ARG A 278 -22.09 -19.83 -8.00
C ARG A 278 -23.10 -20.35 -9.03
N VAL A 279 -23.66 -19.47 -9.86
CA VAL A 279 -24.50 -19.86 -11.00
C VAL A 279 -23.58 -20.16 -12.19
N ALA A 280 -23.34 -21.45 -12.45
CA ALA A 280 -23.10 -21.92 -13.81
C ALA A 280 -24.47 -21.97 -14.51
N GLY A 281 -24.53 -21.46 -15.75
CA GLY A 281 -25.76 -21.02 -16.40
C GLY A 281 -26.87 -22.05 -16.56
N ALA A 282 -28.10 -21.58 -16.42
CA ALA A 282 -29.27 -22.03 -17.16
C ALA A 282 -30.40 -21.02 -16.94
N HIS A 283 -31.10 -20.67 -18.02
CA HIS A 283 -32.33 -19.89 -17.99
C HIS A 283 -33.36 -20.50 -17.03
N CYS A 284 -33.91 -19.70 -16.10
CA CYS A 284 -35.28 -19.85 -15.63
C CYS A 284 -35.81 -18.53 -15.05
N ASN A 285 -36.73 -17.90 -15.80
CA ASN A 285 -37.71 -16.99 -15.26
C ASN A 285 -38.68 -17.82 -14.40
N THR A 286 -38.64 -17.67 -13.08
CA THR A 286 -39.78 -17.86 -12.14
C THR A 286 -39.26 -17.65 -10.72
N HIS A 287 -40.08 -17.02 -9.87
CA HIS A 287 -39.85 -16.79 -8.44
C HIS A 287 -38.90 -17.80 -7.77
N MET A 288 -37.63 -17.41 -7.62
CA MET A 288 -36.68 -18.14 -6.80
C MET A 288 -37.07 -17.92 -5.34
N LYS A 289 -37.83 -18.86 -4.77
CA LYS A 289 -38.02 -18.95 -3.32
C LYS A 289 -36.64 -18.96 -2.68
N SER A 290 -36.31 -17.91 -1.93
CA SER A 290 -35.17 -17.90 -1.03
C SER A 290 -35.34 -19.07 -0.07
N ILE A 291 -34.57 -20.12 -0.25
CA ILE A 291 -34.41 -21.14 0.77
C ILE A 291 -33.55 -20.48 1.85
N CYS A 292 -34.19 -19.72 2.73
CA CYS A 292 -33.72 -19.63 4.10
C CYS A 292 -33.89 -21.06 4.61
N THR A 293 -32.83 -21.84 4.70
CA THR A 293 -32.89 -23.00 5.58
C THR A 293 -33.14 -22.42 6.97
N PRO A 294 -34.31 -22.66 7.59
CA PRO A 294 -34.45 -22.39 9.00
C PRO A 294 -33.57 -23.46 9.65
N ILE A 295 -32.30 -23.15 9.88
CA ILE A 295 -31.57 -23.84 10.93
C ILE A 295 -32.36 -23.45 12.18
N ALA A 296 -33.23 -24.38 12.56
CA ALA A 296 -34.35 -24.24 13.49
C ALA A 296 -34.10 -23.13 14.50
N HIS A 297 -34.90 -22.04 14.46
CA HIS A 297 -35.05 -21.02 15.51
C HIS A 297 -34.03 -21.16 16.66
N GLN A 298 -32.75 -20.99 16.37
CA GLN A 298 -31.72 -21.22 17.36
C GLN A 298 -31.54 -19.88 18.04
N THR A 299 -32.40 -19.65 19.03
CA THR A 299 -32.13 -18.67 20.08
C THR A 299 -30.79 -19.08 20.69
N ILE A 300 -29.70 -18.48 20.22
CA ILE A 300 -28.38 -18.68 20.82
C ILE A 300 -28.43 -17.97 22.16
N HIS A 301 -28.93 -18.67 23.19
CA HIS A 301 -28.77 -18.26 24.57
C HIS A 301 -27.28 -18.13 24.85
N PHE A 302 -26.87 -17.12 25.61
CA PHE A 302 -25.46 -16.92 25.98
C PHE A 302 -24.80 -18.17 26.63
N SER A 303 -25.60 -19.11 27.16
CA SER A 303 -25.14 -20.40 27.68
C SER A 303 -24.64 -21.40 26.61
N TRP A 304 -24.99 -21.23 25.34
CA TRP A 304 -24.54 -22.09 24.23
C TRP A 304 -23.18 -21.69 23.67
N ILE A 305 -22.77 -20.42 23.81
CA ILE A 305 -21.48 -19.92 23.33
C ILE A 305 -20.30 -20.63 24.02
N GLY A 306 -20.46 -20.99 25.30
CA GLY A 306 -19.44 -21.74 26.06
C GLY A 306 -19.23 -23.19 25.61
N LYS A 307 -20.13 -23.75 24.78
CA LYS A 307 -20.01 -25.13 24.27
C LYS A 307 -19.40 -25.24 22.87
N LEU A 308 -19.39 -24.14 22.11
CA LEU A 308 -18.84 -24.09 20.74
C LEU A 308 -17.35 -23.73 20.70
N VAL A 309 -16.82 -23.08 21.74
CA VAL A 309 -15.39 -22.75 21.87
C VAL A 309 -14.97 -22.93 23.35
N PRO A 310 -14.23 -24.00 23.71
CA PRO A 310 -13.95 -24.34 25.11
C PRO A 310 -13.03 -23.34 25.85
N ASP A 311 -12.33 -22.45 25.15
CA ASP A 311 -11.33 -21.53 25.72
C ASP A 311 -11.87 -20.18 26.22
N LEU A 312 -13.20 -19.99 26.32
CA LEU A 312 -13.82 -18.69 26.65
C LEU A 312 -14.34 -18.57 28.10
N SER A 313 -13.96 -19.47 29.01
CA SER A 313 -14.53 -19.58 30.38
C SER A 313 -14.39 -18.30 31.24
N GLU A 314 -13.35 -17.50 31.06
CA GLU A 314 -13.18 -16.24 31.82
C GLU A 314 -14.01 -15.08 31.24
N SER A 315 -14.18 -15.05 29.92
CA SER A 315 -14.91 -14.00 29.18
C SER A 315 -16.43 -14.13 29.28
N THR A 316 -16.95 -15.34 29.43
CA THR A 316 -18.38 -15.59 29.68
C THR A 316 -18.79 -15.09 31.07
N ALA A 317 -17.95 -15.27 32.10
CA ALA A 317 -18.19 -14.76 33.45
C ALA A 317 -18.19 -13.22 33.53
N ALA A 318 -17.36 -12.55 32.73
CA ALA A 318 -17.35 -11.08 32.63
C ALA A 318 -18.63 -10.51 31.98
N LEU A 319 -19.19 -11.24 31.01
CA LEU A 319 -20.47 -10.91 30.36
C LEU A 319 -21.66 -11.10 31.31
N THR A 320 -21.69 -12.18 32.10
CA THR A 320 -22.78 -12.44 33.07
C THR A 320 -22.80 -11.41 34.20
N ARG A 321 -21.65 -10.99 34.74
CA ARG A 321 -21.58 -9.96 35.79
C ARG A 321 -22.00 -8.56 35.33
N CYS A 322 -21.99 -8.28 34.02
CA CYS A 322 -22.36 -6.98 33.48
C CYS A 322 -23.88 -6.77 33.33
N ILE A 323 -24.68 -7.83 33.52
CA ILE A 323 -26.15 -7.84 33.35
C ILE A 323 -26.87 -7.28 34.60
N ASP A 324 -26.28 -7.36 35.79
CA ASP A 324 -26.93 -6.99 37.06
C ASP A 324 -26.98 -5.46 37.37
N ARG A 325 -26.79 -4.58 36.38
CA ARG A 325 -26.98 -3.12 36.58
C ARG A 325 -27.64 -2.43 35.38
N PRO A 326 -28.81 -1.77 35.54
CA PRO A 326 -29.38 -0.89 34.52
C PRO A 326 -28.75 0.53 34.62
N PRO A 327 -28.77 1.40 33.57
CA PRO A 327 -29.27 1.24 32.21
C PRO A 327 -28.22 1.66 31.14
N ARG A 328 -27.66 0.72 30.35
CA ARG A 328 -27.01 0.99 29.02
C ARG A 328 -27.01 -0.29 28.17
N VAL A 329 -28.17 -0.94 28.03
CA VAL A 329 -28.30 -2.26 27.39
C VAL A 329 -27.89 -2.23 25.91
N ILE A 330 -28.25 -1.17 25.18
CA ILE A 330 -27.97 -1.06 23.73
C ILE A 330 -26.46 -0.98 23.42
N VAL A 331 -25.70 -0.23 24.23
CA VAL A 331 -24.25 -0.09 24.04
C VAL A 331 -23.55 -1.40 24.41
N LYS A 332 -23.96 -2.04 25.52
CA LYS A 332 -23.39 -3.31 25.96
C LYS A 332 -23.68 -4.45 24.98
N ALA A 333 -24.87 -4.48 24.37
CA ALA A 333 -25.25 -5.47 23.37
C ALA A 333 -24.47 -5.30 22.06
N ARG A 334 -24.20 -4.06 21.61
CA ARG A 334 -23.27 -3.77 20.51
C ARG A 334 -21.85 -4.28 20.79
N TYR A 335 -21.34 -4.07 22.01
CA TYR A 335 -20.00 -4.53 22.41
C TYR A 335 -19.91 -6.06 22.46
N ALA A 336 -20.93 -6.73 23.02
CA ALA A 336 -21.01 -8.19 23.05
C ALA A 336 -21.09 -8.79 21.63
N PHE A 337 -21.88 -8.17 20.74
CA PHE A 337 -21.98 -8.53 19.32
C PHE A 337 -20.61 -8.45 18.62
N ILE A 338 -19.89 -7.33 18.77
CA ILE A 338 -18.56 -7.14 18.17
C ILE A 338 -17.53 -8.15 18.71
N HIS A 339 -17.60 -8.52 20.00
CA HIS A 339 -16.69 -9.49 20.61
C HIS A 339 -16.98 -10.93 20.17
N LEU A 340 -18.23 -11.37 20.18
CA LEU A 340 -18.66 -12.67 19.66
C LEU A 340 -18.28 -12.84 18.20
N GLN A 341 -18.43 -11.78 17.44
CA GLN A 341 -18.11 -11.70 16.02
C GLN A 341 -16.62 -11.78 15.72
N ARG A 342 -15.76 -11.18 16.55
CA ARG A 342 -14.30 -11.37 16.43
C ARG A 342 -13.88 -12.81 16.72
N CYS A 343 -14.58 -13.52 17.59
CA CYS A 343 -14.33 -14.93 17.87
C CYS A 343 -14.82 -15.83 16.73
N LEU A 344 -16.05 -15.64 16.23
CA LEU A 344 -16.61 -16.42 15.12
C LEU A 344 -15.87 -16.20 13.79
N MET A 345 -15.40 -14.97 13.53
CA MET A 345 -14.63 -14.66 12.31
C MET A 345 -13.17 -15.15 12.39
N LYS A 346 -12.62 -15.36 13.60
CA LYS A 346 -11.25 -15.89 13.79
C LYS A 346 -11.19 -17.42 13.82
N SER A 347 -12.25 -18.12 14.25
CA SER A 347 -12.21 -19.59 14.32
C SER A 347 -12.35 -20.28 12.95
N ASN A 348 -12.58 -19.53 11.87
CA ASN A 348 -12.73 -20.03 10.50
C ASN A 348 -11.57 -19.63 9.57
N ALA A 349 -10.46 -19.13 10.14
CA ALA A 349 -9.17 -18.95 9.46
C ALA A 349 -8.19 -19.98 10.00
#